data_AF-A0A939YRT0-F1
#
_entry.id   AF-A0A939YRT0-F1
#
_cell.length_a   1.000
_cell.length_b   1.000
_cell.length_c   1.000
_cell.angle_alpha   90.00
_cell.angle_beta   90.00
_cell.angle_gamma   90.00
#
_symmetry.space_group_name_H-M   'P 1'
#
loop_
_entity.id
_entity.type
_entity.pdbx_description
1 polymer ?
#
loop_
_entity_poly.entity_id
_entity_poly.type
_entity_poly.pdbx_seq_one_letter_code
_entity_poly.pdbx_strand_id
1 'polypeptide(L)'
;MRKEFTECKYENGDSYKGETIDTKRSGRGEYIWSNGQKYIGDFFDDKINGSGTLYYTNGNTYKGQWKDELQDGRGELRIAGTEPKGVEFDNGKYDLTERINGFWIKGKLEGAAYRWIAGIPYMHWFEHDIDKGDYLDLTPAEREVTDTSMRGKFLGQSGFWIQLPEATLLFDCYIGKLPPTRKDKPLIVFISHLHNDHFNRYIFHLMEAFENISFVVGLDQASEALFTNMAGHLEKELPGLDDRCFTIKAGETLDFGSIGVKVEALRSTDMGTAFIVTAGDKTIYHAGDLWIQPLHIEGPDGKAPSPEVLKEIKSSPEYSQAVQASEDMFRKFIAPLKGRHIDFAMLPLDPRFGTNGEDSMEIYLETADIDTFIPMHLWENYGYLDSYIRKHPDSAKKMIKPVLNGRNSPSTGILRSTDGVGYFKL
;
A
#
# COMPACT_ATOMS: atom_id res chain seq x y z
N MET A 1 -35.95 -10.51 33.85
CA MET A 1 -34.91 -11.40 33.33
C MET A 1 -35.50 -12.77 32.99
N ARG A 2 -36.18 -12.81 31.85
CA ARG A 2 -36.55 -14.06 31.18
C ARG A 2 -35.38 -14.47 30.29
N LYS A 3 -34.82 -15.65 30.55
CA LYS A 3 -33.76 -16.23 29.72
C LYS A 3 -34.39 -17.01 28.58
N GLU A 4 -34.01 -16.70 27.35
CA GLU A 4 -34.51 -17.34 26.14
C GLU A 4 -33.34 -17.79 25.25
N PHE A 5 -33.63 -18.63 24.27
CA PHE A 5 -32.69 -18.96 23.20
C PHE A 5 -33.26 -18.44 21.89
N THR A 6 -32.48 -17.66 21.17
CA THR A 6 -32.94 -16.90 20.01
C THR A 6 -32.04 -17.17 18.81
N GLU A 7 -32.65 -17.28 17.63
CA GLU A 7 -31.96 -17.30 16.33
C GLU A 7 -32.49 -16.13 15.50
N CYS A 8 -31.61 -15.18 15.18
CA CYS A 8 -31.92 -13.94 14.47
C CYS A 8 -31.07 -13.80 13.22
N LYS A 9 -31.67 -13.28 12.16
CA LYS A 9 -30.97 -12.74 10.98
C LYS A 9 -31.28 -11.27 10.87
N TYR A 10 -30.24 -10.44 10.76
CA TYR A 10 -30.35 -8.99 10.73
C TYR A 10 -30.36 -8.48 9.28
N GLU A 11 -30.94 -7.31 9.05
CA GLU A 11 -31.04 -6.70 7.70
C GLU A 11 -29.67 -6.40 7.08
N ASN A 12 -28.65 -6.16 7.89
CA ASN A 12 -27.27 -5.95 7.46
C ASN A 12 -26.56 -7.25 7.02
N GLY A 13 -27.22 -8.41 7.08
CA GLY A 13 -26.67 -9.71 6.72
C GLY A 13 -25.99 -10.46 7.87
N ASP A 14 -25.91 -9.87 9.07
CA ASP A 14 -25.40 -10.56 10.25
C ASP A 14 -26.40 -11.62 10.75
N SER A 15 -25.95 -12.56 11.56
CA SER A 15 -26.82 -13.49 12.27
C SER A 15 -26.33 -13.80 13.67
N TYR A 16 -27.28 -14.07 14.57
CA TYR A 16 -27.00 -14.47 15.93
C TYR A 16 -27.80 -15.71 16.29
N LYS A 17 -27.18 -16.62 17.02
CA LYS A 17 -27.81 -17.81 17.60
C LYS A 17 -27.30 -18.02 19.02
N GLY A 18 -28.14 -17.82 20.03
CA GLY A 18 -27.69 -17.96 21.41
C GLY A 18 -28.69 -17.49 22.45
N GLU A 19 -28.20 -17.42 23.69
CA GLU A 19 -28.96 -17.04 24.87
C GLU A 19 -29.25 -15.53 24.89
N THR A 20 -30.48 -15.17 25.25
CA THR A 20 -30.89 -13.77 25.46
C THR A 20 -31.53 -13.59 26.83
N ILE A 21 -31.39 -12.41 27.41
CA ILE A 21 -32.10 -11.97 28.61
C ILE A 21 -32.83 -10.67 28.28
N ASP A 22 -34.15 -10.67 28.44
CA ASP A 22 -34.99 -9.49 28.18
C ASP A 22 -34.65 -8.85 26.81
N THR A 23 -34.61 -9.70 25.77
CA THR A 23 -34.28 -9.42 24.34
C THR A 23 -32.83 -9.07 24.00
N LYS A 24 -31.95 -8.90 24.98
CA LYS A 24 -30.52 -8.63 24.74
C LYS A 24 -29.70 -9.92 24.75
N ARG A 25 -28.68 -10.02 23.90
CA ARG A 25 -27.74 -11.17 23.89
C ARG A 25 -27.02 -11.23 25.22
N SER A 26 -27.13 -12.36 25.91
CA SER A 26 -26.58 -12.56 27.25
C SER A 26 -26.49 -14.05 27.56
N GLY A 27 -25.28 -14.53 27.87
CA GLY A 27 -24.95 -15.95 27.93
C GLY A 27 -24.22 -16.43 26.68
N ARG A 28 -24.21 -17.74 26.41
CA ARG A 28 -23.48 -18.26 25.25
C ARG A 28 -24.21 -18.04 23.94
N GLY A 29 -23.46 -17.68 22.90
CA GLY A 29 -23.99 -17.56 21.55
C GLY A 29 -22.93 -17.66 20.47
N GLU A 30 -23.43 -17.76 19.25
CA GLU A 30 -22.70 -17.63 18.00
C GLU A 30 -23.18 -16.36 17.29
N TYR A 31 -22.24 -15.52 16.87
CA TYR A 31 -22.50 -14.36 16.04
C TYR A 31 -21.70 -14.47 14.75
N ILE A 32 -22.36 -14.35 13.61
CA ILE A 32 -21.74 -14.37 12.28
C ILE A 32 -21.98 -12.99 11.68
N TRP A 33 -20.89 -12.31 11.35
CA TRP A 33 -20.96 -11.03 10.64
C TRP A 33 -21.18 -11.27 9.14
N SER A 34 -21.83 -10.32 8.49
CA SER A 34 -22.05 -10.29 7.03
C SER A 34 -20.75 -10.37 6.22
N ASN A 35 -19.63 -9.94 6.79
CA ASN A 35 -18.30 -10.07 6.19
C ASN A 35 -17.73 -11.51 6.24
N GLY A 36 -18.42 -12.47 6.88
CA GLY A 36 -18.02 -13.88 7.00
C GLY A 36 -17.20 -14.22 8.25
N GLN A 37 -16.87 -13.25 9.10
CA GLN A 37 -16.27 -13.52 10.41
C GLN A 37 -17.29 -14.22 11.32
N LYS A 38 -16.79 -14.97 12.31
CA LYS A 38 -17.64 -15.68 13.26
C LYS A 38 -17.07 -15.63 14.67
N TYR A 39 -17.90 -15.31 15.65
CA TYR A 39 -17.58 -15.40 17.07
C TYR A 39 -18.44 -16.46 17.75
N ILE A 40 -17.82 -17.28 18.59
CA ILE A 40 -18.51 -18.25 19.44
C ILE A 40 -18.02 -18.05 20.87
N GLY A 41 -18.90 -17.64 21.76
CA GLY A 41 -18.52 -17.35 23.14
C GLY A 41 -19.61 -16.70 23.96
N ASP A 42 -19.17 -16.07 25.02
CA ASP A 42 -20.03 -15.43 26.00
C ASP A 42 -20.43 -14.01 25.56
N PHE A 43 -21.67 -13.64 25.87
CA PHE A 43 -22.25 -12.32 25.65
C PHE A 43 -22.78 -11.76 26.97
N PHE A 44 -22.74 -10.44 27.11
CA PHE A 44 -23.38 -9.72 28.19
C PHE A 44 -23.89 -8.36 27.68
N ASP A 45 -25.18 -8.09 27.89
CA ASP A 45 -25.83 -6.83 27.49
C ASP A 45 -25.57 -6.44 26.02
N ASP A 46 -25.80 -7.39 25.10
CA ASP A 46 -25.55 -7.26 23.66
C ASP A 46 -24.08 -7.18 23.22
N LYS A 47 -23.12 -7.25 24.14
CA LYS A 47 -21.70 -7.21 23.80
C LYS A 47 -21.03 -8.56 23.95
N ILE A 48 -20.00 -8.80 23.16
CA ILE A 48 -19.05 -9.89 23.38
C ILE A 48 -18.32 -9.66 24.70
N ASN A 49 -18.39 -10.60 25.62
CA ASN A 49 -17.88 -10.46 26.99
C ASN A 49 -17.64 -11.83 27.61
N GLY A 50 -16.57 -12.03 28.37
CA GLY A 50 -16.23 -13.32 28.95
C GLY A 50 -15.32 -14.14 28.04
N SER A 51 -15.53 -15.44 27.90
CA SER A 51 -14.65 -16.31 27.11
C SER A 51 -15.23 -16.59 25.72
N GLY A 52 -14.39 -16.53 24.68
CA GLY A 52 -14.84 -16.88 23.34
C GLY A 52 -13.73 -17.02 22.30
N THR A 53 -14.13 -17.53 21.14
CA THR A 53 -13.28 -17.72 19.97
C THR A 53 -13.80 -16.89 18.80
N LEU A 54 -12.96 -16.00 18.28
CA LEU A 54 -13.19 -15.28 17.03
C LEU A 54 -12.45 -15.97 15.89
N TYR A 55 -13.18 -16.24 14.81
CA TYR A 55 -12.70 -16.81 13.55
C TYR A 55 -12.73 -15.72 12.49
N TYR A 56 -11.57 -15.44 11.91
CA TYR A 56 -11.41 -14.47 10.83
C TYR A 56 -11.55 -15.16 9.47
N THR A 57 -11.94 -14.42 8.44
CA THR A 57 -12.12 -14.96 7.07
C THR A 57 -10.82 -15.39 6.41
N ASN A 58 -9.69 -14.84 6.84
CA ASN A 58 -8.35 -15.25 6.41
C ASN A 58 -7.86 -16.56 7.07
N GLY A 59 -8.67 -17.19 7.93
CA GLY A 59 -8.33 -18.44 8.62
C GLY A 59 -7.64 -18.26 9.98
N ASN A 60 -7.34 -17.01 10.38
CA ASN A 60 -6.81 -16.72 11.71
C ASN A 60 -7.87 -16.98 12.79
N THR A 61 -7.43 -17.27 14.01
CA THR A 61 -8.32 -17.45 15.15
C THR A 61 -7.73 -16.84 16.41
N TYR A 62 -8.56 -16.17 17.20
CA TYR A 62 -8.23 -15.79 18.59
C TYR A 62 -9.18 -16.49 19.55
N LYS A 63 -8.64 -17.17 20.55
CA LYS A 63 -9.40 -17.82 21.62
C LYS A 63 -8.95 -17.26 22.96
N GLY A 64 -9.81 -16.52 23.65
CA GLY A 64 -9.39 -15.86 24.88
C GLY A 64 -10.51 -15.15 25.62
N GLN A 65 -10.10 -14.26 26.50
CA GLN A 65 -10.97 -13.41 27.30
C GLN A 65 -11.36 -12.15 26.54
N TRP A 66 -12.56 -11.66 26.83
CA TRP A 66 -13.21 -10.54 26.16
C TRP A 66 -13.89 -9.64 27.17
N LYS A 67 -13.86 -8.34 26.91
CA LYS A 67 -14.54 -7.33 27.71
C LYS A 67 -15.04 -6.23 26.79
N ASP A 68 -16.33 -5.94 26.87
CA ASP A 68 -16.97 -4.86 26.10
C ASP A 68 -16.58 -4.86 24.60
N GLU A 69 -16.69 -6.03 23.95
CA GLU A 69 -16.36 -6.27 22.53
C GLU A 69 -14.87 -6.31 22.17
N LEU A 70 -13.98 -6.07 23.13
CA LEU A 70 -12.54 -6.10 22.94
C LEU A 70 -11.91 -7.36 23.55
N GLN A 71 -10.84 -7.87 22.95
CA GLN A 71 -10.00 -8.90 23.58
C GLN A 71 -9.39 -8.29 24.86
N ASP A 72 -9.52 -8.96 26.00
CA ASP A 72 -9.06 -8.41 27.28
C ASP A 72 -8.67 -9.55 28.22
N GLY A 73 -7.38 -9.65 28.55
CA GLY A 73 -6.78 -10.75 29.29
C GLY A 73 -6.10 -11.80 28.40
N ARG A 74 -5.86 -12.99 28.98
CA ARG A 74 -5.09 -14.06 28.32
C ARG A 74 -5.89 -14.78 27.24
N GLY A 75 -5.21 -15.11 26.15
CA GLY A 75 -5.75 -15.91 25.06
C GLY A 75 -4.66 -16.59 24.24
N GLU A 76 -5.10 -17.21 23.16
CA GLU A 76 -4.28 -17.90 22.17
C GLU A 76 -4.65 -17.37 20.78
N LEU A 77 -3.65 -16.83 20.08
CA LEU A 77 -3.76 -16.38 18.70
C LEU A 77 -3.14 -17.42 17.78
N ARG A 78 -3.83 -17.79 16.70
CA ARG A 78 -3.30 -18.65 15.65
C ARG A 78 -3.43 -17.95 14.31
N ILE A 79 -2.32 -17.80 13.61
CA ILE A 79 -2.31 -17.38 12.20
C ILE A 79 -2.52 -18.62 11.35
N ALA A 80 -3.29 -18.50 10.26
CA ALA A 80 -3.55 -19.63 9.37
C ALA A 80 -2.23 -20.26 8.88
N GLY A 81 -2.07 -21.57 9.14
CA GLY A 81 -0.85 -22.30 8.78
C GLY A 81 0.31 -22.21 9.78
N THR A 82 0.14 -21.56 10.94
CA THR A 82 1.14 -21.52 12.02
C THR A 82 0.65 -22.24 13.28
N GLU A 83 1.59 -22.52 14.18
CA GLU A 83 1.25 -22.95 15.54
C GLU A 83 0.57 -21.82 16.33
N PRO A 84 -0.36 -22.13 17.26
CA PRO A 84 -0.95 -21.14 18.14
C PRO A 84 0.07 -20.55 19.12
N LYS A 85 -0.09 -19.26 19.46
CA LYS A 85 0.76 -18.52 20.39
C LYS A 85 -0.07 -17.91 21.52
N GLY A 86 0.41 -18.06 22.75
CA GLY A 86 -0.16 -17.39 23.93
C GLY A 86 0.04 -15.88 23.87
N VAL A 87 -1.00 -15.12 24.20
CA VAL A 87 -1.06 -13.65 24.12
C VAL A 87 -1.83 -13.10 25.32
N GLU A 88 -1.50 -11.90 25.76
CA GLU A 88 -2.20 -11.19 26.84
C GLU A 88 -2.60 -9.81 26.34
N PHE A 89 -3.92 -9.55 26.30
CA PHE A 89 -4.50 -8.29 25.85
C PHE A 89 -4.88 -7.39 27.03
N ASP A 90 -4.80 -6.09 26.85
CA ASP A 90 -5.35 -5.01 27.68
C ASP A 90 -6.23 -4.13 26.78
N ASN A 91 -7.55 -4.28 26.90
CA ASN A 91 -8.54 -3.53 26.11
C ASN A 91 -8.25 -3.50 24.60
N GLY A 92 -8.08 -4.69 24.00
CA GLY A 92 -7.82 -4.87 22.57
C GLY A 92 -6.35 -4.68 22.17
N LYS A 93 -5.47 -4.23 23.08
CA LYS A 93 -4.04 -4.05 22.81
C LYS A 93 -3.25 -5.22 23.40
N TYR A 94 -2.33 -5.80 22.66
CA TYR A 94 -1.37 -6.76 23.21
C TYR A 94 0.03 -6.39 22.73
N ASP A 95 1.03 -6.56 23.61
CA ASP A 95 2.43 -6.23 23.33
C ASP A 95 3.20 -7.51 23.00
N LEU A 96 3.77 -7.61 21.79
CA LEU A 96 4.64 -8.71 21.37
C LEU A 96 6.10 -8.29 21.54
N THR A 97 6.61 -8.34 22.77
CA THR A 97 8.06 -8.23 23.03
C THR A 97 8.73 -9.61 23.02
N GLU A 98 8.69 -10.31 21.88
CA GLU A 98 9.55 -11.48 21.66
C GLU A 98 10.33 -11.37 20.36
N ARG A 99 11.66 -11.42 20.50
CA ARG A 99 12.65 -11.41 19.42
C ARG A 99 12.59 -12.71 18.62
N ILE A 100 12.45 -12.60 17.30
CA ILE A 100 12.81 -13.69 16.38
C ILE A 100 14.00 -13.17 15.55
N ASN A 101 15.16 -13.82 15.69
CA ASN A 101 16.37 -13.56 14.90
C ASN A 101 16.88 -12.10 14.87
N GLY A 102 16.64 -11.33 15.93
CA GLY A 102 17.21 -9.98 16.06
C GLY A 102 16.41 -8.85 15.42
N PHE A 103 15.20 -9.10 14.93
CA PHE A 103 14.32 -8.07 14.37
C PHE A 103 13.05 -7.86 15.19
N TRP A 104 12.58 -6.62 15.25
CA TRP A 104 11.35 -6.22 15.93
C TRP A 104 10.13 -6.41 15.02
N ILE A 105 9.05 -6.98 15.54
CA ILE A 105 7.75 -7.01 14.86
C ILE A 105 6.74 -6.38 15.80
N LYS A 106 6.31 -5.15 15.52
CA LYS A 106 5.24 -4.49 16.26
C LYS A 106 3.93 -4.68 15.48
N GLY A 107 3.17 -5.72 15.84
CA GLY A 107 1.78 -5.84 15.42
C GLY A 107 0.88 -5.17 16.45
N LYS A 108 0.27 -4.04 16.11
CA LYS A 108 -0.90 -3.52 16.83
C LYS A 108 -2.11 -4.23 16.19
N LEU A 109 -3.20 -4.40 16.93
CA LEU A 109 -4.48 -4.84 16.37
C LEU A 109 -5.49 -3.98 17.11
N GLU A 110 -5.94 -2.90 16.49
CA GLU A 110 -7.01 -2.08 17.05
C GLU A 110 -8.38 -2.70 16.77
N GLY A 111 -9.12 -2.99 17.84
CA GLY A 111 -10.56 -3.23 17.79
C GLY A 111 -11.30 -1.91 17.57
N ALA A 112 -12.15 -1.84 16.54
CA ALA A 112 -12.83 -0.64 16.10
C ALA A 112 -13.84 -0.10 17.14
N ALA A 113 -13.80 1.22 17.36
CA ALA A 113 -14.92 2.00 17.91
C ALA A 113 -15.05 3.32 17.12
N TYR A 114 -16.20 3.52 16.47
CA TYR A 114 -16.49 4.73 15.68
C TYR A 114 -16.66 5.96 16.57
N ARG A 115 -16.01 7.08 16.22
CA ARG A 115 -16.44 8.43 16.62
C ARG A 115 -16.08 9.46 15.54
N TRP A 116 -17.12 10.08 14.98
CA TRP A 116 -17.04 11.30 14.19
C TRP A 116 -16.80 12.51 15.10
N ILE A 117 -15.78 13.32 14.81
CA ILE A 117 -15.71 14.72 15.24
C ILE A 117 -15.30 15.56 14.03
N ALA A 118 -16.13 16.57 13.76
CA ALA A 118 -16.06 17.49 12.66
C ALA A 118 -14.79 18.36 12.66
N GLY A 119 -14.30 18.67 11.45
CA GLY A 119 -13.50 19.87 11.18
C GLY A 119 -12.00 19.70 11.40
N ILE A 120 -11.34 19.20 10.35
CA ILE A 120 -9.95 19.38 9.86
C ILE A 120 -9.55 18.02 9.25
N PRO A 121 -9.75 17.79 7.94
CA PRO A 121 -9.27 16.56 7.31
C PRO A 121 -7.74 16.62 7.22
N TYR A 122 -7.08 15.45 7.22
CA TYR A 122 -5.66 15.17 6.91
C TYR A 122 -4.73 14.63 8.01
N MET A 123 -5.09 14.62 9.31
CA MET A 123 -4.19 14.05 10.34
C MET A 123 -4.52 12.62 10.83
N HIS A 124 -5.64 12.02 10.43
CA HIS A 124 -6.10 10.73 10.99
C HIS A 124 -5.61 9.48 10.24
N TRP A 125 -4.86 9.61 9.14
CA TRP A 125 -4.46 8.49 8.28
C TRP A 125 -3.17 7.77 8.69
N PHE A 126 -2.43 8.29 9.68
CA PHE A 126 -1.14 7.72 10.09
C PHE A 126 -1.22 6.64 11.18
N GLU A 127 -2.34 6.50 11.90
CA GLU A 127 -2.43 5.55 13.02
C GLU A 127 -3.36 4.36 12.77
N HIS A 128 -4.34 4.46 11.86
CA HIS A 128 -5.44 3.49 11.78
C HIS A 128 -5.32 2.38 10.72
N ASP A 129 -4.33 2.42 9.82
CA ASP A 129 -4.27 1.44 8.71
C ASP A 129 -2.96 0.65 8.61
N ILE A 130 -2.05 0.77 9.59
CA ILE A 130 -0.82 -0.05 9.67
C ILE A 130 -1.14 -1.51 10.11
N ASP A 131 -2.37 -1.78 10.56
CA ASP A 131 -2.81 -3.04 11.17
C ASP A 131 -3.43 -4.06 10.19
N LYS A 132 -3.31 -3.88 8.86
CA LYS A 132 -3.87 -4.81 7.88
C LYS A 132 -3.10 -6.13 7.70
N GLY A 133 -2.04 -6.39 8.48
CA GLY A 133 -1.42 -7.72 8.55
C GLY A 133 -0.62 -8.13 7.30
N ASP A 134 -0.34 -7.21 6.39
CA ASP A 134 0.59 -7.44 5.27
C ASP A 134 2.00 -7.07 5.71
N TYR A 135 2.79 -8.09 6.04
CA TYR A 135 4.16 -7.93 6.56
C TYR A 135 5.13 -7.52 5.44
N LEU A 136 5.97 -6.52 5.72
CA LEU A 136 7.21 -6.29 4.98
C LEU A 136 8.26 -7.31 5.46
N ASP A 137 8.51 -8.34 4.66
CA ASP A 137 9.53 -9.36 4.94
C ASP A 137 10.91 -8.84 4.55
N LEU A 138 11.62 -8.31 5.55
CA LEU A 138 12.98 -7.79 5.45
C LEU A 138 14.04 -8.90 5.50
N THR A 139 13.63 -10.18 5.60
CA THR A 139 14.57 -11.30 5.71
C THR A 139 15.41 -11.35 4.42
N PRO A 140 16.73 -11.16 4.51
CA PRO A 140 17.60 -11.24 3.36
C PRO A 140 17.49 -12.61 2.69
N ALA A 141 17.68 -12.66 1.38
CA ALA A 141 17.80 -13.95 0.71
C ALA A 141 18.95 -14.76 1.32
N GLU A 142 18.70 -16.03 1.63
CA GLU A 142 19.67 -16.94 2.26
C GLU A 142 20.89 -17.25 1.37
N ARG A 143 20.84 -16.86 0.09
CA ARG A 143 21.88 -17.13 -0.91
C ARG A 143 22.47 -15.84 -1.45
N GLU A 144 23.78 -15.84 -1.60
CA GLU A 144 24.52 -14.78 -2.29
C GLU A 144 24.04 -14.64 -3.74
N VAL A 145 23.77 -13.40 -4.16
CA VAL A 145 23.23 -13.09 -5.49
C VAL A 145 24.38 -12.66 -6.39
N THR A 146 24.78 -13.53 -7.31
CA THR A 146 25.89 -13.26 -8.26
C THR A 146 25.42 -12.73 -9.62
N ASP A 147 24.12 -12.69 -9.85
CA ASP A 147 23.52 -12.23 -11.11
C ASP A 147 23.69 -10.71 -11.26
N THR A 148 24.35 -10.30 -12.34
CA THR A 148 24.63 -8.89 -12.70
C THR A 148 23.69 -8.35 -13.78
N SER A 149 22.72 -9.14 -14.24
CA SER A 149 21.78 -8.68 -15.27
C SER A 149 20.96 -7.49 -14.78
N MET A 150 20.76 -6.52 -15.68
CA MET A 150 19.81 -5.44 -15.45
C MET A 150 18.40 -5.99 -15.54
N ARG A 151 17.65 -5.82 -14.46
CA ARG A 151 16.29 -6.35 -14.36
C ARG A 151 15.51 -5.61 -13.29
N GLY A 152 14.20 -5.62 -13.45
CA GLY A 152 13.29 -5.11 -12.44
C GLY A 152 12.25 -6.14 -12.02
N LYS A 153 11.56 -5.87 -10.92
CA LYS A 153 10.43 -6.65 -10.45
C LYS A 153 9.38 -5.72 -9.83
N PHE A 154 8.13 -5.93 -10.25
CA PHE A 154 6.98 -5.31 -9.61
C PHE A 154 6.67 -6.03 -8.30
N LEU A 155 6.59 -5.27 -7.21
CA LEU A 155 6.34 -5.78 -5.86
C LEU A 155 4.86 -5.65 -5.45
N GLY A 156 4.11 -4.75 -6.09
CA GLY A 156 2.68 -4.54 -5.84
C GLY A 156 2.34 -3.07 -5.66
N GLN A 157 1.13 -2.69 -6.07
CA GLN A 157 0.65 -1.30 -6.17
C GLN A 157 1.64 -0.35 -6.84
N SER A 158 2.49 0.33 -6.07
CA SER A 158 3.54 1.28 -6.49
C SER A 158 4.97 0.78 -6.26
N GLY A 159 5.13 -0.40 -5.66
CA GLY A 159 6.43 -0.95 -5.29
C GLY A 159 7.21 -1.55 -6.45
N PHE A 160 8.45 -1.10 -6.64
CA PHE A 160 9.36 -1.62 -7.67
C PHE A 160 10.76 -1.84 -7.16
N TRP A 161 11.35 -2.98 -7.52
CA TRP A 161 12.75 -3.29 -7.28
C TRP A 161 13.49 -3.31 -8.61
N ILE A 162 14.57 -2.55 -8.74
CA ILE A 162 15.34 -2.39 -9.98
C ILE A 162 16.82 -2.63 -9.68
N GLN A 163 17.41 -3.60 -10.36
CA GLN A 163 18.84 -3.91 -10.26
C GLN A 163 19.58 -3.33 -11.46
N LEU A 164 20.57 -2.48 -11.17
CA LEU A 164 21.50 -1.87 -12.13
C LEU A 164 22.96 -2.21 -11.76
N PRO A 165 23.92 -2.01 -12.67
CA PRO A 165 25.34 -2.21 -12.37
C PRO A 165 25.86 -1.33 -11.22
N GLU A 166 25.34 -0.12 -11.11
CA GLU A 166 25.73 0.92 -10.15
C GLU A 166 25.13 0.70 -8.76
N ALA A 167 23.83 0.38 -8.72
CA ALA A 167 23.04 0.28 -7.49
C ALA A 167 21.79 -0.61 -7.68
N THR A 168 21.18 -0.98 -6.56
CA THR A 168 19.78 -1.42 -6.54
C THR A 168 18.89 -0.25 -6.15
N LEU A 169 17.82 0.00 -6.90
CA LEU A 169 16.82 1.01 -6.61
C LEU A 169 15.54 0.32 -6.14
N LEU A 170 14.96 0.80 -5.06
CA LEU A 170 13.70 0.30 -4.51
C LEU A 170 12.72 1.47 -4.39
N PHE A 171 11.64 1.45 -5.16
CA PHE A 171 10.58 2.46 -5.11
C PHE A 171 9.40 1.94 -4.30
N ASP A 172 8.82 2.77 -3.43
CA ASP A 172 7.51 2.62 -2.75
C ASP A 172 7.18 1.20 -2.26
N CYS A 173 8.07 0.65 -1.42
CA CYS A 173 7.90 -0.69 -0.86
C CYS A 173 7.25 -0.61 0.53
N TYR A 174 5.97 -0.96 0.59
CA TYR A 174 5.18 -0.92 1.83
C TYR A 174 4.76 -2.33 2.33
N ILE A 175 4.73 -3.33 1.45
CA ILE A 175 4.40 -4.73 1.75
C ILE A 175 5.27 -5.71 0.96
N GLY A 176 5.29 -6.95 1.42
CA GLY A 176 5.84 -8.09 0.68
C GLY A 176 7.30 -8.37 0.99
N LYS A 177 7.91 -9.26 0.20
CA LYS A 177 9.29 -9.71 0.38
C LYS A 177 10.19 -9.08 -0.67
N LEU A 178 11.31 -8.52 -0.24
CA LEU A 178 12.31 -8.05 -1.19
C LEU A 178 12.86 -9.21 -2.03
N PRO A 179 13.07 -8.98 -3.34
CA PRO A 179 13.82 -9.91 -4.16
C PRO A 179 15.23 -10.11 -3.57
N PRO A 180 15.90 -11.25 -3.84
CA PRO A 180 17.30 -11.42 -3.49
C PRO A 180 18.13 -10.22 -3.98
N THR A 181 18.66 -9.45 -3.03
CA THR A 181 19.32 -8.16 -3.28
C THR A 181 20.78 -8.24 -2.88
N ARG A 182 21.64 -7.71 -3.75
CA ARG A 182 23.10 -7.69 -3.56
C ARG A 182 23.49 -6.73 -2.43
N LYS A 183 24.21 -7.25 -1.44
CA LYS A 183 24.70 -6.46 -0.30
C LYS A 183 26.03 -5.75 -0.57
N ASP A 184 26.75 -6.18 -1.60
CA ASP A 184 28.02 -5.57 -2.04
C ASP A 184 27.81 -4.30 -2.88
N LYS A 185 26.56 -3.97 -3.20
CA LYS A 185 26.16 -2.81 -4.00
C LYS A 185 25.31 -1.84 -3.15
N PRO A 186 25.34 -0.53 -3.46
CA PRO A 186 24.44 0.43 -2.84
C PRO A 186 22.97 0.05 -3.06
N LEU A 187 22.15 0.19 -2.03
CA LEU A 187 20.69 0.15 -2.11
C LEU A 187 20.14 1.57 -1.89
N ILE A 188 19.39 2.09 -2.85
CA ILE A 188 18.72 3.39 -2.72
C ILE A 188 17.22 3.14 -2.69
N VAL A 189 16.60 3.51 -1.57
CA VAL A 189 15.15 3.38 -1.35
C VAL A 189 14.50 4.73 -1.61
N PHE A 190 13.57 4.79 -2.55
CA PHE A 190 12.79 5.96 -2.92
C PHE A 190 11.39 5.85 -2.33
N ILE A 191 11.00 6.84 -1.55
CA ILE A 191 9.67 6.95 -0.95
C ILE A 191 9.02 8.19 -1.56
N SER A 192 8.05 8.00 -2.46
CA SER A 192 7.42 9.10 -3.20
C SER A 192 6.58 9.99 -2.31
N HIS A 193 5.88 9.40 -1.33
CA HIS A 193 5.12 10.06 -0.28
C HIS A 193 4.80 9.07 0.85
N LEU A 194 4.10 9.56 1.88
CA LEU A 194 3.94 8.86 3.15
C LEU A 194 2.59 8.14 3.32
N HIS A 195 1.86 7.88 2.22
CA HIS A 195 0.62 7.10 2.29
C HIS A 195 0.88 5.60 2.43
N ASN A 196 -0.03 4.91 3.11
CA ASN A 196 0.17 3.53 3.53
C ASN A 196 0.23 2.52 2.36
N ASP A 197 -0.22 2.89 1.17
CA ASP A 197 -0.12 2.13 -0.07
C ASP A 197 1.16 2.41 -0.89
N HIS A 198 2.06 3.24 -0.36
CA HIS A 198 3.39 3.53 -0.89
C HIS A 198 4.50 3.33 0.14
N PHE A 199 4.18 3.60 1.40
CA PHE A 199 5.15 3.71 2.47
C PHE A 199 4.73 2.87 3.67
N ASN A 200 5.72 2.15 4.20
CA ASN A 200 5.65 1.53 5.50
C ASN A 200 6.92 1.89 6.27
N ARG A 201 6.79 2.47 7.47
CA ARG A 201 7.94 2.90 8.28
C ARG A 201 8.94 1.78 8.58
N TYR A 202 8.52 0.51 8.54
CA TYR A 202 9.44 -0.60 8.74
C TYR A 202 10.48 -0.73 7.61
N ILE A 203 10.29 -0.05 6.47
CA ILE A 203 11.28 -0.01 5.39
C ILE A 203 12.66 0.49 5.86
N PHE A 204 12.69 1.37 6.88
CA PHE A 204 13.93 1.88 7.43
C PHE A 204 14.79 0.80 8.09
N HIS A 205 14.19 -0.27 8.61
CA HIS A 205 14.93 -1.41 9.18
C HIS A 205 15.78 -2.17 8.15
N LEU A 206 15.62 -1.91 6.85
CA LEU A 206 16.57 -2.41 5.85
C LEU A 206 18.02 -2.02 6.16
N MET A 207 18.25 -0.91 6.87
CA MET A 207 19.59 -0.50 7.26
C MET A 207 20.29 -1.45 8.24
N GLU A 208 19.54 -2.31 8.93
CA GLU A 208 20.09 -3.37 9.78
C GLU A 208 20.68 -4.51 8.94
N ALA A 209 20.21 -4.68 7.69
CA ALA A 209 20.63 -5.74 6.78
C ALA A 209 21.59 -5.27 5.67
N PHE A 210 21.56 -3.98 5.33
CA PHE A 210 22.33 -3.35 4.25
C PHE A 210 23.17 -2.19 4.81
N GLU A 211 24.50 -2.34 4.76
CA GLU A 211 25.42 -1.32 5.25
C GLU A 211 25.46 -0.08 4.34
N ASN A 212 25.46 -0.28 3.02
CA ASN A 212 25.46 0.78 2.02
C ASN A 212 24.03 1.04 1.52
N ILE A 213 23.24 1.74 2.32
CA ILE A 213 21.85 2.07 2.02
C ILE A 213 21.58 3.56 2.20
N SER A 214 20.80 4.13 1.30
CA SER A 214 20.28 5.50 1.37
C SER A 214 18.77 5.50 1.18
N PHE A 215 18.07 6.38 1.90
CA PHE A 215 16.65 6.61 1.76
C PHE A 215 16.43 8.00 1.15
N VAL A 216 15.77 8.07 0.01
CA VAL A 216 15.35 9.32 -0.65
C VAL A 216 13.87 9.50 -0.39
N VAL A 217 13.51 10.51 0.40
CA VAL A 217 12.13 10.75 0.84
C VAL A 217 11.59 11.98 0.13
N GLY A 218 10.65 11.75 -0.77
CA GLY A 218 9.84 12.77 -1.43
C GLY A 218 8.90 13.43 -0.43
N LEU A 219 9.01 14.74 -0.28
CA LEU A 219 8.17 15.50 0.62
C LEU A 219 7.60 16.75 -0.05
N ASP A 220 6.45 17.16 0.43
CA ASP A 220 5.89 18.48 0.23
C ASP A 220 5.89 19.27 1.55
N GLN A 221 5.36 20.49 1.52
CA GLN A 221 5.35 21.35 2.71
C GLN A 221 4.48 20.79 3.84
N ALA A 222 3.44 20.01 3.52
CA ALA A 222 2.51 19.46 4.51
C ALA A 222 3.06 18.19 5.18
N SER A 223 3.78 17.35 4.41
CA SER A 223 4.36 16.09 4.87
C SER A 223 5.71 16.25 5.60
N GLU A 224 6.41 17.37 5.42
CA GLU A 224 7.73 17.62 6.03
C GLU A 224 7.71 17.57 7.57
N ALA A 225 6.73 18.20 8.20
CA ALA A 225 6.60 18.20 9.66
C ALA A 225 6.26 16.78 10.20
N LEU A 226 5.42 16.05 9.47
CA LEU A 226 5.05 14.66 9.80
C LEU A 226 6.27 13.75 9.72
N PHE A 227 7.03 13.87 8.61
CA PHE A 227 8.25 13.10 8.43
C PHE A 227 9.27 13.39 9.52
N THR A 228 9.52 14.66 9.82
CA THR A 228 10.51 15.08 10.83
C THR A 228 10.18 14.47 12.20
N ASN A 229 8.91 14.47 12.59
CA ASN A 229 8.48 13.87 13.85
C ASN A 229 8.69 12.34 13.85
N MET A 230 8.28 11.66 12.77
CA MET A 230 8.47 10.22 12.63
C MET A 230 9.96 9.82 12.63
N ALA A 231 10.78 10.51 11.83
CA ALA A 231 12.22 10.26 11.71
C ALA A 231 12.93 10.46 13.06
N GLY A 232 12.58 11.51 13.83
CA GLY A 232 13.16 11.72 15.16
C GLY A 232 12.82 10.65 16.20
N HIS A 233 11.70 9.92 16.02
CA HIS A 233 11.41 8.72 16.81
C HIS A 233 12.22 7.53 16.31
N LEU A 234 12.27 7.33 15.00
CA LEU A 234 12.99 6.23 14.37
C LEU A 234 14.50 6.30 14.59
N GLU A 235 15.12 7.48 14.60
CA GLU A 235 16.56 7.64 14.89
C GLU A 235 16.94 7.09 16.28
N LYS A 236 16.01 7.13 17.24
CA LYS A 236 16.22 6.53 18.57
C LYS A 236 16.16 5.00 18.53
N GLU A 237 15.36 4.45 17.62
CA GLU A 237 15.19 3.01 17.40
C GLU A 237 16.28 2.44 16.48
N LEU A 238 16.75 3.25 15.53
CA LEU A 238 17.67 2.95 14.44
C LEU A 238 18.78 4.03 14.36
N PRO A 239 19.79 4.00 15.25
CA PRO A 239 20.84 5.02 15.25
C PRO A 239 21.59 5.11 13.92
N GLY A 240 21.77 6.33 13.40
CA GLY A 240 22.41 6.62 12.12
C GLY A 240 21.45 6.57 10.92
N LEU A 241 20.14 6.61 11.15
CA LEU A 241 19.12 6.74 10.12
C LEU A 241 19.18 8.14 9.49
N ASP A 242 19.36 9.18 10.31
CA ASP A 242 19.45 10.57 9.85
C ASP A 242 20.57 10.75 8.81
N ASP A 243 21.73 10.11 9.00
CA ASP A 243 22.87 10.17 8.07
C ASP A 243 22.59 9.47 6.73
N ARG A 244 21.57 8.61 6.67
CA ARG A 244 21.19 7.82 5.50
C ARG A 244 19.92 8.33 4.84
N CYS A 245 19.26 9.33 5.41
CA CYS A 245 17.98 9.82 4.94
C CYS A 245 18.11 11.20 4.28
N PHE A 246 17.69 11.27 3.01
CA PHE A 246 17.78 12.45 2.16
C PHE A 246 16.37 12.86 1.75
N THR A 247 15.87 13.96 2.32
CA THR A 247 14.60 14.53 1.90
C THR A 247 14.76 15.32 0.61
N ILE A 248 13.79 15.25 -0.29
CA ILE A 248 13.81 15.99 -1.57
C ILE A 248 12.41 16.50 -1.91
N LYS A 249 12.32 17.74 -2.40
CA LYS A 249 11.08 18.39 -2.82
C LYS A 249 11.05 18.59 -4.33
N ALA A 250 9.84 18.77 -4.88
CA ALA A 250 9.66 19.05 -6.29
C ALA A 250 10.51 20.25 -6.77
N GLY A 251 11.32 20.03 -7.82
CA GLY A 251 12.27 21.01 -8.37
C GLY A 251 13.69 20.86 -7.84
N GLU A 252 13.92 20.02 -6.84
CA GLU A 252 15.24 19.76 -6.27
C GLU A 252 15.94 18.57 -6.93
N THR A 253 17.23 18.45 -6.65
CA THR A 253 18.08 17.39 -7.18
C THR A 253 19.03 16.90 -6.09
N LEU A 254 19.22 15.59 -6.03
CA LEU A 254 20.25 14.93 -5.23
C LEU A 254 21.26 14.25 -6.16
N ASP A 255 22.54 14.32 -5.81
CA ASP A 255 23.64 13.74 -6.57
C ASP A 255 24.44 12.78 -5.67
N PHE A 256 24.37 11.49 -5.99
CA PHE A 256 25.14 10.41 -5.38
C PHE A 256 26.36 10.10 -6.27
N GLY A 257 27.17 11.11 -6.56
CA GLY A 257 28.25 11.05 -7.55
C GLY A 257 29.31 9.98 -7.31
N SER A 258 29.47 9.48 -6.09
CA SER A 258 30.37 8.35 -5.77
C SER A 258 29.94 7.03 -6.43
N ILE A 259 28.66 6.91 -6.78
CA ILE A 259 28.06 5.72 -7.39
C ILE A 259 27.38 6.04 -8.73
N GLY A 260 27.51 7.27 -9.23
CA GLY A 260 26.99 7.67 -10.54
C GLY A 260 25.47 7.70 -10.63
N VAL A 261 24.78 8.01 -9.52
CA VAL A 261 23.31 8.13 -9.49
C VAL A 261 22.90 9.58 -9.20
N LYS A 262 21.99 10.12 -10.02
CA LYS A 262 21.39 11.44 -9.84
C LYS A 262 19.87 11.32 -9.75
N VAL A 263 19.26 12.09 -8.87
CA VAL A 263 17.81 12.06 -8.62
C VAL A 263 17.26 13.47 -8.80
N GLU A 264 16.30 13.66 -9.70
CA GLU A 264 15.48 14.87 -9.78
C GLU A 264 14.09 14.56 -9.22
N ALA A 265 13.56 15.42 -8.35
CA ALA A 265 12.18 15.31 -7.89
C ALA A 265 11.27 16.23 -8.71
N LEU A 266 10.19 15.69 -9.24
CA LEU A 266 9.10 16.45 -9.83
C LEU A 266 7.89 16.44 -8.89
N ARG A 267 6.97 17.37 -9.11
CA ARG A 267 5.72 17.41 -8.35
C ARG A 267 4.87 16.20 -8.74
N SER A 268 4.38 15.48 -7.73
CA SER A 268 3.31 14.49 -7.86
C SER A 268 2.05 15.02 -7.18
N THR A 269 0.94 14.29 -7.30
CA THR A 269 -0.23 14.51 -6.45
C THR A 269 -0.07 13.78 -5.12
N ASP A 270 -1.05 13.94 -4.23
CA ASP A 270 -1.08 13.26 -2.93
C ASP A 270 0.08 13.54 -1.97
N MET A 271 0.51 14.82 -1.93
CA MET A 271 1.59 15.32 -1.06
C MET A 271 2.96 14.68 -1.33
N GLY A 272 3.17 14.15 -2.55
CA GLY A 272 4.38 13.44 -2.94
C GLY A 272 5.24 14.06 -4.04
N THR A 273 6.30 13.33 -4.37
CA THR A 273 7.17 13.61 -5.51
C THR A 273 7.22 12.45 -6.49
N ALA A 274 7.30 12.79 -7.77
CA ALA A 274 7.74 11.86 -8.80
C ALA A 274 9.27 11.93 -8.89
N PHE A 275 9.94 10.84 -9.27
CA PHE A 275 11.40 10.80 -9.38
C PHE A 275 11.83 10.56 -10.82
N ILE A 276 12.81 11.34 -11.29
CA ILE A 276 13.65 10.98 -12.42
C ILE A 276 15.00 10.55 -11.85
N VAL A 277 15.39 9.30 -12.08
CA VAL A 277 16.65 8.73 -11.61
C VAL A 277 17.53 8.45 -12.82
N THR A 278 18.67 9.12 -12.89
CA THR A 278 19.72 8.79 -13.85
C THR A 278 20.77 7.95 -13.14
N ALA A 279 21.02 6.74 -13.64
CA ALA A 279 22.02 5.81 -13.11
C ALA A 279 22.78 5.18 -14.27
N GLY A 280 24.08 5.49 -14.38
CA GLY A 280 24.87 5.12 -15.55
C GLY A 280 24.31 5.76 -16.83
N ASP A 281 23.95 4.93 -17.81
CA ASP A 281 23.33 5.36 -19.08
C ASP A 281 21.79 5.25 -19.08
N LYS A 282 21.18 4.89 -17.95
CA LYS A 282 19.73 4.70 -17.82
C LYS A 282 19.06 5.90 -17.16
N THR A 283 17.90 6.26 -17.68
CA THR A 283 16.97 7.23 -17.09
C THR A 283 15.66 6.53 -16.75
N ILE A 284 15.35 6.49 -15.46
CA ILE A 284 14.17 5.81 -14.90
C ILE A 284 13.21 6.86 -14.34
N TYR A 285 11.92 6.76 -14.66
CA TYR A 285 10.89 7.65 -14.13
C TYR A 285 9.91 6.90 -13.24
N HIS A 286 9.71 7.37 -12.02
CA HIS A 286 8.65 6.91 -11.12
C HIS A 286 7.65 8.06 -10.91
N ALA A 287 6.41 7.90 -11.35
CA ALA A 287 5.42 8.99 -11.34
C ALA A 287 4.89 9.37 -9.94
N GLY A 288 5.15 8.55 -8.92
CA GLY A 288 4.44 8.67 -7.64
C GLY A 288 2.95 8.46 -7.87
N ASP A 289 2.09 9.25 -7.24
CA ASP A 289 0.64 9.12 -7.35
C ASP A 289 0.00 10.09 -8.37
N LEU A 290 0.69 10.38 -9.48
CA LEU A 290 0.32 11.47 -10.41
C LEU A 290 -0.58 11.02 -11.59
N TRP A 291 -1.80 11.54 -11.64
CA TRP A 291 -2.74 11.37 -12.75
C TRP A 291 -3.82 12.47 -12.74
N ILE A 292 -4.72 12.43 -13.73
CA ILE A 292 -5.93 13.27 -13.78
C ILE A 292 -6.89 12.82 -12.67
N GLN A 293 -6.83 13.49 -11.53
CA GLN A 293 -7.71 13.25 -10.39
C GLN A 293 -9.05 13.97 -10.59
N PRO A 294 -10.17 13.27 -10.87
CA PRO A 294 -11.49 13.89 -10.85
C PRO A 294 -11.85 14.29 -9.41
N LEU A 295 -12.97 15.00 -9.25
CA LEU A 295 -13.52 15.27 -7.93
C LEU A 295 -13.71 13.96 -7.16
N HIS A 296 -13.25 13.97 -5.91
CA HIS A 296 -13.66 12.96 -4.93
C HIS A 296 -15.13 13.20 -4.60
N ILE A 297 -15.99 12.24 -4.95
CA ILE A 297 -17.44 12.37 -4.78
C ILE A 297 -17.87 11.46 -3.63
N GLU A 298 -18.26 12.09 -2.52
CA GLU A 298 -18.89 11.44 -1.38
C GLU A 298 -20.28 12.00 -1.13
N GLY A 299 -21.18 11.14 -0.68
CA GLY A 299 -22.48 11.53 -0.15
C GLY A 299 -22.35 12.18 1.24
N PRO A 300 -23.45 12.75 1.77
CA PRO A 300 -23.47 13.42 3.07
C PRO A 300 -23.04 12.54 4.26
N ASP A 301 -23.06 11.22 4.09
CA ASP A 301 -22.65 10.22 5.07
C ASP A 301 -21.18 9.75 4.91
N GLY A 302 -20.43 10.37 4.00
CA GLY A 302 -19.05 9.99 3.67
C GLY A 302 -18.94 8.71 2.83
N LYS A 303 -20.04 8.20 2.28
CA LYS A 303 -20.05 7.01 1.41
C LYS A 303 -20.14 7.41 -0.06
N ALA A 304 -19.68 6.53 -0.95
CA ALA A 304 -19.88 6.72 -2.38
C ALA A 304 -21.39 6.82 -2.69
N PRO A 305 -21.84 7.80 -3.51
CA PRO A 305 -23.24 7.89 -3.93
C PRO A 305 -23.69 6.67 -4.73
N SER A 306 -25.01 6.50 -4.89
CA SER A 306 -25.53 5.42 -5.74
C SER A 306 -25.03 5.56 -7.18
N PRO A 307 -24.94 4.46 -7.96
CA PRO A 307 -24.52 4.51 -9.36
C PRO A 307 -25.31 5.51 -10.22
N GLU A 308 -26.60 5.67 -9.95
CA GLU A 308 -27.49 6.61 -10.65
C GLU A 308 -27.11 8.06 -10.36
N VAL A 309 -26.88 8.39 -9.08
CA VAL A 309 -26.45 9.71 -8.64
C VAL A 309 -25.05 10.03 -9.17
N LEU A 310 -24.13 9.06 -9.10
CA LEU A 310 -22.79 9.19 -9.69
C LEU A 310 -22.86 9.46 -11.20
N LYS A 311 -23.78 8.81 -11.92
CA LYS A 311 -23.97 9.04 -13.35
C LYS A 311 -24.48 10.46 -13.64
N GLU A 312 -25.42 10.95 -12.83
CA GLU A 312 -25.92 12.32 -12.94
C GLU A 312 -24.80 13.35 -12.70
N ILE A 313 -24.05 13.20 -11.61
CA ILE A 313 -22.91 14.07 -11.28
C ILE A 313 -21.87 14.04 -12.39
N LYS A 314 -21.48 12.85 -12.87
CA LYS A 314 -20.48 12.70 -13.95
C LYS A 314 -20.95 13.27 -15.29
N SER A 315 -22.25 13.48 -15.46
CA SER A 315 -22.82 14.12 -16.66
C SER A 315 -22.95 15.65 -16.51
N SER A 316 -22.58 16.21 -15.36
CA SER A 316 -22.74 17.64 -15.10
C SER A 316 -21.62 18.48 -15.73
N PRO A 317 -21.89 19.75 -16.10
CA PRO A 317 -20.87 20.69 -16.54
C PRO A 317 -19.78 20.93 -15.50
N GLU A 318 -20.13 20.94 -14.21
CA GLU A 318 -19.22 21.17 -13.09
C GLU A 318 -18.21 20.03 -12.97
N TYR A 319 -18.66 18.78 -13.08
CA TYR A 319 -17.76 17.63 -13.09
C TYR A 319 -16.81 17.69 -14.29
N SER A 320 -17.33 18.01 -15.47
CA SER A 320 -16.52 18.15 -16.70
C SER A 320 -15.45 19.25 -16.57
N GLN A 321 -15.81 20.40 -15.98
CA GLN A 321 -14.87 21.49 -15.71
C GLN A 321 -13.81 21.09 -14.69
N ALA A 322 -14.17 20.34 -13.66
CA ALA A 322 -13.22 19.87 -12.66
C ALA A 322 -12.23 18.84 -13.24
N VAL A 323 -12.69 17.94 -14.11
CA VAL A 323 -11.79 17.02 -14.84
C VAL A 323 -10.83 17.81 -15.73
N GLN A 324 -11.31 18.81 -16.48
CA GLN A 324 -10.44 19.65 -17.30
C GLN A 324 -9.39 20.39 -16.47
N ALA A 325 -9.79 20.99 -15.34
CA ALA A 325 -8.85 21.68 -14.46
C ALA A 325 -7.80 20.73 -13.87
N SER A 326 -8.19 19.49 -13.58
CA SER A 326 -7.28 18.43 -13.14
C SER A 326 -6.31 18.02 -14.24
N GLU A 327 -6.78 17.88 -15.48
CA GLU A 327 -5.91 17.63 -16.64
C GLU A 327 -4.91 18.76 -16.88
N ASP A 328 -5.35 20.02 -16.80
CA ASP A 328 -4.47 21.19 -16.94
C ASP A 328 -3.37 21.20 -15.87
N MET A 329 -3.72 20.83 -14.63
CA MET A 329 -2.76 20.68 -13.53
C MET A 329 -1.78 19.53 -13.79
N PHE A 330 -2.30 18.37 -14.18
CA PHE A 330 -1.52 17.19 -14.50
C PHE A 330 -0.51 17.48 -15.61
N ARG A 331 -0.95 18.07 -16.73
CA ARG A 331 -0.09 18.49 -17.85
C ARG A 331 1.00 19.47 -17.40
N LYS A 332 0.68 20.39 -16.50
CA LYS A 332 1.66 21.31 -15.92
C LYS A 332 2.72 20.58 -15.08
N PHE A 333 2.35 19.56 -14.32
CA PHE A 333 3.28 18.83 -13.46
C PHE A 333 4.21 17.91 -14.24
N ILE A 334 3.74 17.34 -15.35
CA ILE A 334 4.56 16.50 -16.23
C ILE A 334 5.32 17.30 -17.30
N ALA A 335 5.07 18.60 -17.44
CA ALA A 335 5.76 19.46 -18.42
C ALA A 335 7.30 19.36 -18.39
N PRO A 336 7.98 19.17 -17.23
CA PRO A 336 9.43 18.95 -17.19
C PRO A 336 9.91 17.67 -17.91
N LEU A 337 9.02 16.71 -18.17
CA LEU A 337 9.32 15.50 -18.94
C LEU A 337 9.34 15.74 -20.46
N LYS A 338 8.81 16.89 -20.92
CA LYS A 338 8.63 17.17 -22.34
C LYS A 338 9.95 17.06 -23.11
N GLY A 339 10.00 16.13 -24.06
CA GLY A 339 11.17 15.90 -24.92
C GLY A 339 12.36 15.23 -24.23
N ARG A 340 12.18 14.74 -22.99
CA ARG A 340 13.16 13.87 -22.33
C ARG A 340 13.02 12.44 -22.84
N HIS A 341 14.14 11.74 -22.93
CA HIS A 341 14.20 10.30 -23.14
C HIS A 341 14.18 9.58 -21.80
N ILE A 342 13.35 8.55 -21.67
CA ILE A 342 13.16 7.74 -20.47
C ILE A 342 13.20 6.27 -20.87
N ASP A 343 14.25 5.56 -20.46
CA ASP A 343 14.42 4.13 -20.75
C ASP A 343 13.28 3.29 -20.13
N PHE A 344 12.89 3.64 -18.89
CA PHE A 344 11.87 2.89 -18.14
C PHE A 344 11.02 3.80 -17.25
N ALA A 345 9.68 3.68 -17.37
CA ALA A 345 8.74 4.45 -16.58
C ALA A 345 7.79 3.57 -15.74
N MET A 346 7.48 3.98 -14.52
CA MET A 346 6.47 3.40 -13.63
C MET A 346 5.31 4.40 -13.55
N LEU A 347 4.19 4.07 -14.21
CA LEU A 347 3.10 5.00 -14.51
C LEU A 347 1.77 4.53 -13.91
N PRO A 348 0.95 5.38 -13.28
CA PRO A 348 -0.32 4.97 -12.70
C PRO A 348 -1.34 4.66 -13.78
N LEU A 349 -2.10 3.56 -13.61
CA LEU A 349 -3.25 3.21 -14.44
C LEU A 349 -4.41 2.78 -13.54
N ASP A 350 -4.85 3.70 -12.69
CA ASP A 350 -5.77 3.35 -11.62
C ASP A 350 -7.21 3.11 -12.15
N PRO A 351 -7.74 1.87 -12.06
CA PRO A 351 -9.04 1.49 -12.61
C PRO A 351 -10.22 2.21 -11.95
N ARG A 352 -10.04 2.77 -10.74
CA ARG A 352 -11.08 3.51 -10.03
C ARG A 352 -11.46 4.81 -10.77
N PHE A 353 -10.54 5.35 -11.56
CA PHE A 353 -10.76 6.59 -12.33
C PHE A 353 -11.22 6.35 -13.77
N GLY A 354 -11.34 5.09 -14.21
CA GLY A 354 -11.84 4.76 -15.55
C GLY A 354 -11.01 5.43 -16.66
N THR A 355 -11.70 6.09 -17.60
CA THR A 355 -11.06 6.73 -18.77
C THR A 355 -10.04 7.78 -18.36
N ASN A 356 -10.24 8.52 -17.27
CA ASN A 356 -9.26 9.52 -16.83
C ASN A 356 -7.89 8.91 -16.52
N GLY A 357 -7.86 7.68 -15.99
CA GLY A 357 -6.61 6.93 -15.78
C GLY A 357 -5.97 6.50 -17.09
N GLU A 358 -6.77 6.09 -18.08
CA GLU A 358 -6.30 5.77 -19.43
C GLU A 358 -5.75 7.02 -20.13
N ASP A 359 -6.47 8.14 -20.07
CA ASP A 359 -6.07 9.43 -20.66
C ASP A 359 -4.78 9.96 -20.04
N SER A 360 -4.62 9.83 -18.72
CA SER A 360 -3.38 10.19 -18.01
C SER A 360 -2.17 9.41 -18.55
N MET A 361 -2.33 8.10 -18.76
CA MET A 361 -1.30 7.23 -19.32
C MET A 361 -0.91 7.66 -20.73
N GLU A 362 -1.88 7.91 -21.61
CA GLU A 362 -1.58 8.34 -22.98
C GLU A 362 -0.88 9.69 -22.99
N ILE A 363 -1.30 10.64 -22.16
CA ILE A 363 -0.66 11.95 -22.03
C ILE A 363 0.80 11.83 -21.56
N TYR A 364 1.12 10.89 -20.65
CA TYR A 364 2.51 10.60 -20.31
C TYR A 364 3.33 10.17 -21.53
N LEU A 365 2.80 9.21 -22.28
CA LEU A 365 3.46 8.62 -23.46
C LEU A 365 3.57 9.60 -24.64
N GLU A 366 2.70 10.61 -24.71
CA GLU A 366 2.79 11.72 -25.67
C GLU A 366 3.81 12.78 -25.24
N THR A 367 4.02 12.95 -23.92
CA THR A 367 4.85 14.04 -23.38
C THR A 367 6.34 13.71 -23.45
N ALA A 368 6.71 12.47 -23.15
CA ALA A 368 8.11 12.02 -23.09
C ALA A 368 8.39 10.87 -24.05
N ASP A 369 9.64 10.76 -24.49
CA ASP A 369 10.10 9.62 -25.27
C ASP A 369 10.39 8.45 -24.32
N ILE A 370 9.34 7.68 -24.01
CA ILE A 370 9.41 6.54 -23.10
C ILE A 370 9.61 5.26 -23.93
N ASP A 371 10.70 4.54 -23.67
CA ASP A 371 10.99 3.27 -24.34
C ASP A 371 10.09 2.15 -23.85
N THR A 372 10.04 1.97 -22.53
CA THR A 372 9.20 0.97 -21.87
C THR A 372 8.56 1.51 -20.60
N PHE A 373 7.38 1.00 -20.26
CA PHE A 373 6.72 1.38 -19.01
C PHE A 373 5.99 0.21 -18.36
N ILE A 374 5.76 0.31 -17.06
CA ILE A 374 4.93 -0.63 -16.31
C ILE A 374 3.80 0.12 -15.60
N PRO A 375 2.54 -0.30 -15.77
CA PRO A 375 1.42 0.24 -15.03
C PRO A 375 1.48 -0.12 -13.53
N MET A 376 1.17 0.86 -12.68
CA MET A 376 0.97 0.73 -11.23
C MET A 376 -0.45 1.17 -10.80
N HIS A 377 -0.75 1.08 -9.51
CA HIS A 377 -2.06 1.45 -8.93
C HIS A 377 -3.27 0.66 -9.45
N LEU A 378 -3.08 -0.63 -9.73
CA LEU A 378 -4.16 -1.44 -10.31
C LEU A 378 -5.19 -1.94 -9.29
N TRP A 379 -4.97 -1.79 -7.98
CA TRP A 379 -5.90 -2.19 -6.92
C TRP A 379 -6.47 -3.60 -7.09
N GLU A 380 -5.59 -4.56 -7.39
CA GLU A 380 -5.92 -5.96 -7.71
C GLU A 380 -6.80 -6.18 -8.94
N ASN A 381 -7.24 -5.12 -9.62
CA ASN A 381 -8.02 -5.17 -10.85
C ASN A 381 -7.11 -5.25 -12.09
N TYR A 382 -6.27 -6.28 -12.14
CA TYR A 382 -5.37 -6.53 -13.27
C TYR A 382 -6.11 -6.86 -14.58
N GLY A 383 -7.39 -7.22 -14.51
CA GLY A 383 -8.24 -7.39 -15.69
C GLY A 383 -8.49 -6.09 -16.46
N TYR A 384 -8.35 -4.94 -15.80
CA TYR A 384 -8.45 -3.62 -16.44
C TYR A 384 -7.41 -3.42 -17.54
N LEU A 385 -6.22 -4.02 -17.39
CA LEU A 385 -5.17 -3.95 -18.39
C LEU A 385 -5.63 -4.50 -19.74
N ASP A 386 -6.40 -5.58 -19.76
CA ASP A 386 -6.86 -6.17 -21.02
C ASP A 386 -7.86 -5.24 -21.74
N SER A 387 -8.57 -4.37 -21.01
CA SER A 387 -9.36 -3.28 -21.60
C SER A 387 -8.45 -2.21 -22.21
N TYR A 388 -7.50 -1.70 -21.44
CA TYR A 388 -6.54 -0.69 -21.90
C TYR A 388 -5.77 -1.16 -23.15
N ILE A 389 -5.24 -2.39 -23.14
CA ILE A 389 -4.52 -2.99 -24.27
C ILE A 389 -5.36 -3.02 -25.55
N ARG A 390 -6.65 -3.33 -25.45
CA ARG A 390 -7.55 -3.37 -26.62
C ARG A 390 -7.83 -1.98 -27.19
N LYS A 391 -7.90 -0.97 -26.33
CA LYS A 391 -8.16 0.43 -26.73
C LYS A 391 -6.91 1.13 -27.24
N HIS A 392 -5.74 0.84 -26.66
CA HIS A 392 -4.46 1.50 -26.92
C HIS A 392 -3.39 0.50 -27.39
N PRO A 393 -3.58 -0.21 -28.52
CA PRO A 393 -2.68 -1.29 -28.94
C PRO A 393 -1.27 -0.82 -29.30
N ASP A 394 -1.09 0.43 -29.70
CA ASP A 394 0.23 1.00 -30.01
C ASP A 394 1.02 1.32 -28.74
N SER A 395 0.39 2.02 -27.78
CA SER A 395 0.94 2.27 -26.45
C SER A 395 1.29 0.96 -25.73
N ALA A 396 0.42 -0.06 -25.84
CA ALA A 396 0.63 -1.37 -25.23
C ALA A 396 1.87 -2.13 -25.73
N LYS A 397 2.47 -1.77 -26.88
CA LYS A 397 3.73 -2.39 -27.36
C LYS A 397 4.93 -2.05 -26.48
N LYS A 398 4.90 -0.88 -25.83
CA LYS A 398 5.92 -0.41 -24.89
C LYS A 398 5.66 -0.88 -23.45
N MET A 399 4.48 -1.44 -23.20
CA MET A 399 4.04 -1.82 -21.86
C MET A 399 4.70 -3.13 -21.42
N ILE A 400 5.15 -3.17 -20.17
CA ILE A 400 5.47 -4.38 -19.42
C ILE A 400 4.25 -4.73 -18.59
N LYS A 401 3.69 -5.94 -18.77
CA LYS A 401 2.54 -6.37 -17.96
C LYS A 401 3.01 -6.67 -16.52
N PRO A 402 2.46 -6.02 -15.48
CA PRO A 402 2.79 -6.37 -14.11
C PRO A 402 2.34 -7.81 -13.82
N VAL A 403 3.22 -8.59 -13.19
CA VAL A 403 2.95 -9.97 -12.81
C VAL A 403 3.17 -10.13 -11.31
N LEU A 404 2.08 -10.31 -10.56
CA LEU A 404 2.11 -10.78 -9.18
C LEU A 404 1.86 -12.29 -9.13
N ASN A 405 2.67 -13.02 -8.35
CA ASN A 405 2.47 -14.43 -8.03
C ASN A 405 2.43 -15.39 -9.24
N GLY A 406 3.20 -15.10 -10.30
CA GLY A 406 3.59 -16.08 -11.32
C GLY A 406 2.49 -16.53 -12.30
N ARG A 407 1.32 -15.87 -12.35
CA ARG A 407 0.27 -16.21 -13.32
C ARG A 407 0.48 -15.48 -14.65
N ASN A 408 1.07 -16.16 -15.62
CA ASN A 408 1.16 -15.72 -17.01
C ASN A 408 -0.20 -15.83 -17.73
N SER A 409 -0.56 -14.80 -18.51
CA SER A 409 -1.70 -14.81 -19.44
C SER A 409 -1.22 -14.99 -20.90
N PRO A 410 -1.99 -15.62 -21.83
CA PRO A 410 -1.50 -15.99 -23.15
C PRO A 410 -1.38 -14.83 -24.15
N SER A 411 -0.48 -15.05 -25.12
CA SER A 411 -0.11 -14.32 -26.35
C SER A 411 -0.78 -12.97 -26.69
N THR A 412 -0.31 -11.89 -26.08
CA THR A 412 -0.39 -10.53 -26.61
C THR A 412 1.02 -9.96 -26.73
N GLY A 413 1.28 -9.07 -27.70
CA GLY A 413 2.61 -8.52 -28.06
C GLY A 413 3.20 -7.54 -27.04
N ILE A 414 3.11 -7.90 -25.75
CA ILE A 414 3.48 -7.11 -24.58
C ILE A 414 4.78 -7.68 -24.02
N LEU A 415 5.65 -6.81 -23.50
CA LEU A 415 6.88 -7.24 -22.83
C LEU A 415 6.54 -8.07 -21.58
N ARG A 416 7.12 -9.26 -21.48
CA ARG A 416 6.83 -10.24 -20.42
C ARG A 416 7.93 -10.27 -19.37
N SER A 417 7.58 -10.69 -18.16
CA SER A 417 8.57 -11.24 -17.25
C SER A 417 9.33 -12.38 -17.93
N THR A 418 10.65 -12.33 -17.83
CA THR A 418 11.56 -13.16 -18.63
C THR A 418 11.94 -14.49 -17.99
N ASP A 419 11.56 -14.72 -16.73
CA ASP A 419 12.06 -15.85 -15.95
C ASP A 419 11.00 -16.63 -15.16
N GLY A 420 9.71 -16.31 -15.32
CA GLY A 420 8.62 -17.05 -14.67
C GLY A 420 8.45 -16.78 -13.16
N VAL A 421 9.33 -15.98 -12.54
CA VAL A 421 9.23 -15.52 -11.14
C VAL A 421 9.03 -14.01 -11.02
N GLY A 422 8.72 -13.35 -12.14
CA GLY A 422 8.19 -11.98 -12.19
C GLY A 422 9.19 -10.90 -12.57
N TYR A 423 10.45 -11.24 -12.93
CA TYR A 423 11.42 -10.21 -13.32
C TYR A 423 11.27 -9.82 -14.78
N PHE A 424 11.38 -8.53 -15.07
CA PHE A 424 11.46 -7.96 -16.42
C PHE A 424 12.88 -7.46 -16.71
N LYS A 425 13.26 -7.45 -17.99
CA LYS A 425 14.55 -6.88 -18.42
C LYS A 425 14.41 -5.38 -18.57
N LEU A 426 15.50 -4.68 -18.25
CA LEU A 426 15.69 -3.25 -18.48
C LEU A 426 16.65 -3.03 -19.65
#